data_AF-Q7NCF4-F1
#
_entry.id   AF-Q7NCF4-F1
#
_cell.length_a   1.000
_cell.length_b   1.000
_cell.length_c   1.000
_cell.angle_alpha   90.00
_cell.angle_beta   90.00
_cell.angle_gamma   90.00
#
_symmetry.space_group_name_H-M   'P 1'
#
loop_
_entity.id
_entity.type
_entity.pdbx_description
1 polymer ?
#
loop_
_entity_poly.entity_id
_entity_poly.type
_entity_poly.pdbx_seq_one_letter_code
_entity_poly.pdbx_strand_id
1 'polypeptide(L)'
;MSKNQFSIAEFTARVERVAGRVDPVLRVSQAGADMVLVTYPGLGKHVWVKAADEGEKFVVLKTRTDAPRPAHMGEIGAVGEGFLAEILGNYVAEVGNPSL
;
A
#
# COMPACT_ATOMS: atom_id res chain seq x y z
N MET A 1 -20.21 -2.82 -23.59
CA MET A 1 -19.39 -2.05 -22.64
C MET A 1 -18.43 -3.03 -21.98
N SER A 2 -17.16 -3.04 -22.37
CA SER A 2 -16.17 -3.87 -21.67
C SER A 2 -15.98 -3.31 -20.28
N LYS A 3 -16.39 -4.06 -19.26
CA LYS A 3 -15.94 -3.82 -17.89
C LYS A 3 -14.42 -3.88 -17.92
N ASN A 4 -13.73 -2.81 -17.52
CA ASN A 4 -12.29 -2.85 -17.32
C ASN A 4 -12.02 -3.97 -16.31
N GLN A 5 -11.49 -5.08 -16.78
CA GLN A 5 -11.18 -6.22 -15.94
C GLN A 5 -10.03 -5.81 -15.02
N PHE A 6 -10.23 -5.95 -13.71
CA PHE A 6 -9.20 -5.66 -12.72
C PHE A 6 -7.88 -6.37 -13.05
N SER A 7 -6.79 -5.61 -13.07
CA SER A 7 -5.43 -6.12 -13.23
C SER A 7 -4.61 -5.82 -11.98
N ILE A 8 -4.26 -6.89 -11.24
CA ILE A 8 -3.36 -6.79 -10.09
C ILE A 8 -1.99 -6.24 -10.47
N ALA A 9 -1.51 -6.46 -11.70
CA ALA A 9 -0.26 -5.92 -12.18
C ALA A 9 -0.33 -4.38 -12.32
N GLU A 10 -1.43 -3.86 -12.88
CA GLU A 10 -1.64 -2.41 -13.00
C GLU A 10 -1.82 -1.75 -11.63
N PHE A 11 -2.53 -2.43 -10.72
CA PHE A 11 -2.68 -1.99 -9.34
C PHE A 11 -1.33 -1.94 -8.62
N THR A 12 -0.50 -2.98 -8.75
CA THR A 12 0.85 -3.04 -8.17
C THR A 12 1.72 -1.91 -8.70
N ALA A 13 1.71 -1.66 -10.01
CA ALA A 13 2.46 -0.56 -10.62
C ALA A 13 1.99 0.83 -10.13
N ARG A 14 0.70 1.01 -9.82
CA ARG A 14 0.19 2.24 -9.19
C ARG A 14 0.74 2.40 -7.77
N VAL A 15 0.68 1.33 -6.97
CA VAL A 15 1.23 1.33 -5.60
C VAL A 15 2.74 1.61 -5.61
N GLU A 16 3.49 1.03 -6.56
CA GLU A 16 4.91 1.31 -6.78
C GLU A 16 5.19 2.80 -7.04
N ARG A 17 4.43 3.43 -7.93
CA ARG A 17 4.57 4.87 -8.21
C ARG A 17 4.28 5.73 -6.98
N VAL A 18 3.26 5.37 -6.20
CA VAL A 18 2.95 6.08 -4.94
C VAL A 18 4.10 5.91 -3.94
N ALA A 19 4.52 4.67 -3.69
CA ALA A 19 5.61 4.37 -2.76
C ALA A 19 6.91 5.09 -3.14
N GLY A 20 7.30 5.07 -4.42
CA GLY A 20 8.50 5.76 -4.89
C GLY A 20 8.46 7.29 -4.76
N ARG A 21 7.28 7.91 -4.80
CA ARG A 21 7.11 9.35 -4.52
C ARG A 21 7.25 9.67 -3.03
N VAL A 22 6.86 8.75 -2.17
CA VAL A 22 6.94 8.91 -0.71
C VAL A 22 8.37 8.72 -0.23
N ASP A 23 8.98 7.59 -0.58
CA ASP A 23 10.36 7.27 -0.25
C ASP A 23 10.91 6.23 -1.27
N PRO A 24 11.99 6.55 -1.99
CA PRO A 24 12.58 5.66 -2.99
C PRO A 24 13.15 4.35 -2.41
N VAL A 25 13.30 4.23 -1.09
CA VAL A 25 13.76 3.01 -0.41
C VAL A 25 12.63 1.98 -0.30
N LEU A 26 11.36 2.39 -0.33
CA LEU A 26 10.23 1.47 -0.27
C LEU A 26 10.26 0.47 -1.42
N ARG A 27 9.93 -0.79 -1.11
CA ARG A 27 9.83 -1.88 -2.08
C ARG A 27 8.42 -2.44 -2.06
N VAL A 28 7.90 -2.68 -3.25
CA VAL A 28 6.54 -3.17 -3.45
C VAL A 28 6.63 -4.55 -4.10
N SER A 29 5.81 -5.48 -3.63
CA SER A 29 5.70 -6.82 -4.22
C SER A 29 4.26 -7.30 -4.19
N GLN A 30 3.85 -8.06 -5.21
CA GLN A 30 2.56 -8.71 -5.21
C GLN A 30 2.58 -9.86 -4.19
N ALA A 31 1.55 -9.91 -3.33
CA ALA A 31 1.42 -10.92 -2.27
C ALA A 31 0.15 -11.78 -2.39
N GLY A 32 -0.65 -11.57 -3.45
CA GLY A 32 -1.85 -12.36 -3.72
C GLY A 32 -2.53 -11.94 -5.02
N ALA A 33 -3.72 -12.50 -5.27
CA ALA A 33 -4.52 -12.15 -6.44
C ALA A 33 -5.05 -10.70 -6.41
N ASP A 34 -5.21 -10.15 -5.21
CA ASP A 34 -5.76 -8.83 -4.94
C ASP A 34 -4.92 -8.05 -3.92
N MET A 35 -3.69 -8.48 -3.65
CA MET A 35 -2.91 -7.96 -2.52
C MET A 35 -1.48 -7.61 -2.90
N VAL A 36 -1.05 -6.46 -2.40
CA VAL A 36 0.28 -5.91 -2.59
C VAL A 36 0.90 -5.63 -1.23
N LEU A 37 2.18 -5.89 -1.10
CA LEU A 37 2.98 -5.67 0.08
C LEU A 37 3.95 -4.52 -0.18
N VAL A 38 3.96 -3.51 0.69
CA VAL A 38 4.94 -2.43 0.72
C VAL A 38 5.85 -2.63 1.93
N THR A 39 7.15 -2.57 1.70
CA THR A 39 8.17 -2.89 2.69
C THR A 39 9.25 -1.82 2.72
N TYR A 40 9.77 -1.56 3.93
CA TYR A 40 11.02 -0.83 4.12
C TYR A 40 12.15 -1.84 4.33
N PRO A 41 13.06 -2.02 3.35
CA PRO A 41 14.15 -2.99 3.46
C PRO A 41 14.97 -2.82 4.74
N GLY A 42 15.25 -3.92 5.43
CA GLY A 42 16.09 -3.94 6.63
C GLY A 42 15.40 -3.61 7.96
N LEU A 43 14.12 -3.22 7.94
CA LEU A 43 13.39 -2.84 9.17
C LEU A 43 12.24 -3.78 9.55
N GLY A 44 11.91 -4.78 8.71
CA GLY A 44 10.96 -5.86 9.04
C GLY A 44 9.49 -5.44 9.23
N LYS A 45 9.15 -4.15 9.05
CA LYS A 45 7.78 -3.66 9.11
C LYS A 45 7.13 -3.70 7.73
N HIS A 46 5.82 -3.93 7.65
CA HIS A 46 5.12 -4.05 6.37
C HIS A 46 3.78 -3.32 6.34
N VAL A 47 3.41 -2.82 5.17
CA VAL A 47 2.09 -2.27 4.86
C VAL A 47 1.48 -3.10 3.74
N TRP A 48 0.33 -3.72 4.00
CA TRP A 48 -0.43 -4.46 3.02
C TRP A 48 -1.48 -3.55 2.39
N VAL A 49 -1.60 -3.61 1.07
CA VAL A 49 -2.55 -2.85 0.27
C VAL A 49 -3.37 -3.87 -0.51
N LYS A 50 -4.60 -4.10 -0.06
CA LYS A 50 -5.53 -5.04 -0.69
C LYS A 50 -6.46 -4.27 -1.63
N ALA A 51 -6.53 -4.63 -2.90
CA ALA A 51 -7.55 -4.13 -3.80
C ALA A 51 -8.95 -4.64 -3.37
N ALA A 52 -9.94 -3.76 -3.41
CA ALA A 52 -11.35 -4.07 -3.24
C ALA A 52 -12.11 -3.68 -4.52
N ASP A 53 -13.22 -4.37 -4.79
CA ASP A 53 -14.20 -4.18 -5.88
C ASP A 53 -13.69 -3.45 -7.14
N GLU A 54 -13.54 -4.19 -8.24
CA GLU A 54 -13.23 -3.69 -9.59
C GLU A 54 -11.92 -2.87 -9.74
N GLY A 55 -11.08 -2.78 -8.70
CA GLY A 55 -9.71 -2.25 -8.78
C GLY A 55 -9.53 -0.78 -8.43
N GLU A 56 -10.62 -0.08 -8.15
CA GLU A 56 -10.60 1.32 -7.74
C GLU A 56 -10.67 1.48 -6.22
N LYS A 57 -10.89 0.42 -5.44
CA LYS A 57 -10.89 0.48 -3.98
C LYS A 57 -9.67 -0.21 -3.40
N PHE A 58 -9.18 0.24 -2.25
CA PHE A 58 -8.16 -0.48 -1.51
C PHE A 58 -8.32 -0.38 0.01
N VAL A 59 -7.84 -1.42 0.68
CA VAL A 59 -7.77 -1.51 2.13
C VAL A 59 -6.31 -1.57 2.52
N VAL A 60 -5.89 -0.69 3.43
CA VAL A 60 -4.56 -0.73 4.02
C VAL A 60 -4.60 -1.48 5.32
N LEU A 61 -3.77 -2.51 5.43
CA LEU A 61 -3.52 -3.25 6.66
C LEU A 61 -2.06 -2.99 7.06
N LYS A 62 -1.83 -2.34 8.20
CA LYS A 62 -0.46 -2.16 8.73
C LYS A 62 -0.12 -3.35 9.64
N THR A 63 1.04 -3.96 9.45
CA THR A 63 1.58 -4.96 10.38
C THR A 63 2.93 -4.47 10.88
N ARG A 64 2.94 -3.94 12.11
CA ARG A 64 4.14 -3.36 12.73
C ARG A 64 4.90 -4.40 13.56
N THR A 65 4.19 -5.16 14.39
CA THR A 65 4.69 -6.27 15.26
C THR A 65 3.56 -7.15 15.84
N ASP A 66 2.30 -6.73 15.77
CA ASP A 66 1.13 -7.52 16.19
C ASP A 66 0.22 -7.89 15.00
N ALA A 67 -0.71 -8.81 15.24
CA ALA A 67 -1.64 -9.34 14.24
C ALA A 67 -2.30 -8.22 13.39
N PRO A 68 -2.44 -8.41 12.06
CA PRO A 68 -2.96 -7.40 11.14
C PRO A 68 -4.32 -6.85 11.62
N ARG A 69 -4.37 -5.55 11.88
CA ARG A 69 -5.63 -4.83 12.11
C ARG A 69 -5.96 -3.99 10.87
N PRO A 70 -7.22 -3.94 10.42
CA PRO A 70 -7.64 -2.98 9.41
C PRO A 70 -7.29 -1.57 9.89
N ALA A 71 -6.39 -0.88 9.19
CA ALA A 71 -5.98 0.46 9.58
C ALA A 71 -6.89 1.50 8.90
N HIS A 72 -7.10 1.36 7.58
CA HIS A 72 -7.87 2.32 6.78
C HIS A 72 -8.51 1.67 5.53
N MET A 73 -9.67 2.17 5.10
CA MET A 73 -10.31 1.85 3.80
C MET A 73 -10.31 3.12 2.93
N GLY A 74 -10.00 3.00 1.63
CA GLY A 74 -9.99 4.11 0.67
C GLY A 74 -10.24 3.67 -0.78
N GLU A 75 -10.28 4.63 -1.72
CA GLU A 75 -10.44 4.38 -3.16
C GLU A 75 -9.21 4.84 -3.97
N ILE A 76 -8.49 3.96 -4.68
CA ILE A 76 -7.41 4.27 -5.67
C ILE A 76 -8.02 4.91 -6.95
N GLY A 77 -8.66 6.07 -6.77
CA GLY A 77 -8.68 7.15 -7.76
C GLY A 77 -7.52 8.13 -7.50
N ALA A 78 -7.44 9.24 -8.25
CA ALA A 78 -6.42 10.29 -8.00
C ALA A 78 -6.40 10.78 -6.53
N VAL A 79 -7.56 10.74 -5.87
CA VAL A 79 -7.74 11.06 -4.44
C VAL A 79 -7.15 9.98 -3.52
N GLY A 80 -7.24 8.70 -3.87
CA GLY A 80 -6.67 7.61 -3.06
C GLY A 80 -5.18 7.45 -3.14
N GLU A 81 -4.56 7.87 -4.25
CA GLU A 81 -3.10 7.91 -4.35
C GLU A 81 -2.51 8.86 -3.30
N GLY A 82 -3.15 10.02 -3.07
CA GLY A 82 -2.75 10.97 -2.03
C GLY A 82 -2.92 10.38 -0.62
N PHE A 83 -4.04 9.71 -0.36
CA PHE A 83 -4.28 9.03 0.92
C PHE A 83 -3.28 7.88 1.18
N LEU A 84 -3.00 7.07 0.15
CA LEU A 84 -1.97 6.03 0.25
C LEU A 84 -0.59 6.66 0.51
N ALA A 85 -0.27 7.78 -0.14
CA ALA A 85 0.98 8.49 0.09
C ALA A 85 1.12 8.97 1.55
N GLU A 86 0.06 9.53 2.12
CA GLU A 86 0.03 9.96 3.54
C GLU A 86 0.25 8.78 4.49
N ILE A 87 -0.45 7.67 4.27
CA ILE A 87 -0.29 6.43 5.06
C ILE A 87 1.15 5.92 5.00
N LEU A 88 1.74 5.87 3.80
CA LEU A 88 3.11 5.41 3.59
C LEU A 88 4.11 6.39 4.20
N GLY A 89 3.87 7.71 4.13
CA GLY A 89 4.70 8.72 4.77
C GLY A 89 4.71 8.59 6.29
N ASN A 90 3.54 8.40 6.89
CA ASN A 90 3.41 8.09 8.32
C ASN A 90 4.15 6.80 8.67
N TYR A 91 4.02 5.76 7.85
CA TYR A 91 4.78 4.53 8.02
C TYR A 91 6.30 4.79 8.00
N VAL A 92 6.83 5.49 6.98
CA VAL A 92 8.26 5.82 6.90
C VAL A 92 8.72 6.60 8.14
N ALA A 93 7.95 7.59 8.59
CA ALA A 93 8.26 8.34 9.82
C ALA A 93 8.28 7.43 11.06
N GLU A 94 7.32 6.50 11.18
CA GLU A 94 7.25 5.52 12.26
C GLU A 94 8.40 4.48 12.24
N VAL A 95 8.96 4.17 11.06
CA VAL A 95 10.07 3.21 10.93
C VAL A 95 11.43 3.88 11.07
N GLY A 96 11.60 5.08 10.50
CA GLY A 96 12.80 5.91 10.62
C GLY A 96 12.98 6.50 12.02
N ASN A 97 11.94 6.46 12.87
CA ASN A 97 11.99 6.86 14.26
C ASN A 97 11.80 5.62 15.17
N PRO A 98 12.88 4.86 15.47
CA PRO A 98 12.80 3.61 16.23
C PRO A 98 12.38 3.77 17.71
N SER A 99 12.02 4.98 18.15
CA SER A 99 11.72 5.34 19.53
C SER A 99 10.27 5.81 19.77
N LEU A 100 9.37 5.60 18.81
CA LEU A 100 7.91 5.75 18.97
C LEU A 100 7.20 4.40 19.02
#